data_AF-A0A022RNW5-F1
#
_entry.id   AF-A0A022RNW5-F1
#
_cell.length_a   1.000
_cell.length_b   1.000
_cell.length_c   1.000
_cell.angle_alpha   90.00
_cell.angle_beta   90.00
_cell.angle_gamma   90.00
#
_symmetry.space_group_name_H-M   'P 1'
#
loop_
_entity.id
_entity.type
_entity.pdbx_description
1 polymer ?
#
loop_
_entity_poly.entity_id
_entity_poly.type
_entity_poly.pdbx_seq_one_letter_code
_entity_poly.pdbx_strand_id
1 'polypeptide(L)'
;MKETGVSPIEKHPSPPNNNNSLNLNLNASPGLRNMPCVSATGNGPHGRTVTGFLYKYNQTEVIIMCVCHRSLFSPAEFVEHAGGVDVLNPLRHITMIAHP
;
A
#
# COMPACT_ATOMS: atom_id res chain seq x y z
N MET A 1 -14.19 46.35 0.34
CA MET A 1 -14.22 45.35 1.43
C MET A 1 -14.86 44.09 0.85
N LYS A 2 -14.15 42.94 1.00
CA LYS A 2 -14.48 41.50 0.89
C LYS A 2 -15.87 41.10 0.28
N GLU A 3 -16.02 40.04 -0.51
CA GLU A 3 -15.68 38.65 -0.15
C GLU A 3 -15.38 37.74 -1.35
N THR A 4 -14.49 36.78 -1.10
CA THR A 4 -14.07 35.69 -1.99
C THR A 4 -15.11 34.56 -1.94
N GLY A 5 -15.78 34.25 -3.06
CA GLY A 5 -16.67 33.10 -3.20
C GLY A 5 -15.92 31.86 -3.68
N VAL A 6 -15.87 30.82 -2.84
CA VAL A 6 -15.14 29.56 -3.02
C VAL A 6 -15.80 28.68 -4.09
N SER A 7 -15.01 28.12 -5.00
CA SER A 7 -15.47 27.18 -6.05
C SER A 7 -15.98 25.84 -5.47
N PRO A 8 -16.89 25.12 -6.16
CA PRO A 8 -17.42 23.85 -5.68
C PRO A 8 -16.34 22.77 -5.61
N ILE A 9 -16.29 22.07 -4.48
CA ILE A 9 -15.53 20.84 -4.27
C ILE A 9 -16.07 19.72 -5.18
N GLU A 10 -15.41 19.47 -6.31
CA GLU A 10 -15.67 18.24 -7.08
C GLU A 10 -15.28 17.04 -6.22
N LYS A 11 -16.30 16.25 -5.84
CA LYS A 11 -16.11 15.00 -5.11
C LYS A 11 -15.41 14.01 -6.02
N HIS A 12 -14.11 13.85 -5.81
CA HIS A 12 -13.32 12.81 -6.46
C HIS A 12 -13.98 11.44 -6.17
N PRO A 13 -14.23 10.60 -7.20
CA PRO A 13 -14.77 9.27 -6.98
C PRO A 13 -13.79 8.48 -6.12
N SER A 14 -14.30 7.92 -5.01
CA SER A 14 -13.57 6.98 -4.17
C SER A 14 -13.02 5.84 -5.03
N PRO A 15 -11.76 5.40 -4.83
CA PRO A 15 -11.23 4.27 -5.57
C PRO A 15 -12.09 3.02 -5.33
N PRO A 16 -12.23 2.15 -6.35
CA PRO A 16 -13.06 0.96 -6.24
C PRO A 16 -12.57 0.07 -5.10
N ASN A 17 -13.48 -0.25 -4.18
CA ASN A 17 -13.29 -1.27 -3.15
C ASN A 17 -13.14 -2.65 -3.82
N ASN A 18 -11.89 -3.09 -4.01
CA ASN A 18 -11.57 -4.45 -4.44
C ASN A 18 -11.24 -5.30 -3.20
N ASN A 19 -12.26 -5.77 -2.51
CA ASN A 19 -12.13 -6.71 -1.39
C ASN A 19 -11.78 -8.13 -1.87
N ASN A 20 -10.64 -8.29 -2.55
CA ASN A 20 -10.03 -9.59 -2.83
C ASN A 20 -9.30 -10.08 -1.57
N SER A 21 -10.05 -10.61 -0.62
CA SER A 21 -9.50 -11.33 0.53
C SER A 21 -8.99 -12.70 0.06
N LEU A 22 -7.72 -12.78 -0.34
CA LEU A 22 -7.07 -14.07 -0.60
C LEU A 22 -6.70 -14.72 0.73
N ASN A 23 -7.32 -15.85 1.04
CA ASN A 23 -6.97 -16.68 2.20
C ASN A 23 -5.65 -17.42 1.91
N LEU A 24 -4.52 -16.73 2.08
CA LEU A 24 -3.21 -17.32 1.94
C LEU A 24 -2.90 -18.12 3.22
N ASN A 25 -2.95 -19.45 3.15
CA ASN A 25 -2.42 -20.32 4.19
C ASN A 25 -0.89 -20.20 4.21
N LEU A 26 -0.37 -19.32 5.07
CA LEU A 26 1.04 -18.95 5.18
C LEU A 26 1.96 -20.14 5.55
N ASN A 27 1.38 -21.29 5.89
CA ASN A 27 2.03 -22.44 6.49
C ASN A 27 2.44 -23.49 5.43
N ALA A 28 1.91 -23.39 4.19
CA ALA A 28 1.93 -24.48 3.21
C ALA A 28 2.98 -24.36 2.10
N SER A 29 3.71 -23.25 1.99
CA SER A 29 4.66 -23.01 0.87
C SER A 29 6.08 -22.72 1.38
N PRO A 30 7.10 -23.53 1.00
CA PRO A 30 8.50 -23.29 1.39
C PRO A 30 9.04 -21.91 1.03
N GLY A 31 8.48 -21.26 0.00
CA GLY A 31 8.86 -19.91 -0.45
C GLY A 31 8.36 -18.77 0.42
N LEU A 32 7.37 -18.99 1.30
CA LEU A 32 6.80 -17.94 2.15
C LEU A 32 7.65 -17.60 3.38
N ARG A 33 8.58 -18.49 3.77
CA ARG A 33 9.46 -18.29 4.93
C ARG A 33 10.56 -17.24 4.70
N ASN A 34 10.73 -16.75 3.48
CA ASN A 34 11.76 -15.77 3.11
C ASN A 34 11.16 -14.45 2.59
N MET A 35 9.89 -14.18 2.86
CA MET A 35 9.20 -12.99 2.35
C MET A 35 9.68 -11.76 3.12
N PRO A 36 10.35 -10.80 2.47
CA PRO A 36 10.84 -9.61 3.15
C PRO A 36 9.67 -8.83 3.78
N CYS A 37 9.83 -8.45 5.05
CA CYS A 37 8.97 -7.45 5.66
C CYS A 37 9.25 -6.10 4.99
N VAL A 38 8.21 -5.33 4.71
CA VAL A 38 8.32 -3.99 4.15
C VAL A 38 7.48 -2.99 4.93
N SER A 39 7.87 -1.72 4.83
CA SER A 39 7.17 -0.58 5.42
C SER A 39 6.98 0.51 4.37
N ALA A 40 5.86 1.22 4.43
CA ALA A 40 5.69 2.50 3.73
C ALA A 40 5.12 3.52 4.70
N THR A 41 5.58 4.77 4.62
CA THR A 41 5.04 5.88 5.40
C THR A 41 4.48 6.93 4.45
N GLY A 42 3.17 7.17 4.51
CA GLY A 42 2.54 8.20 3.69
C GLY A 42 3.00 9.60 4.09
N ASN A 43 3.22 10.44 3.09
CA ASN A 43 3.61 11.84 3.22
C ASN A 43 2.45 12.83 3.02
N GLY A 44 1.22 12.33 2.83
CA GLY A 44 0.01 13.16 2.69
C GLY A 44 -0.64 13.55 4.03
N PRO A 45 -1.74 14.34 4.01
CA PRO A 45 -2.43 14.84 5.21
C PRO A 45 -2.98 13.75 6.14
N HIS A 46 -3.18 12.54 5.61
CA HIS A 46 -3.62 11.36 6.36
C HIS A 46 -2.55 10.26 6.35
N GLY A 47 -1.28 10.66 6.13
CA GLY A 47 -0.14 9.77 6.08
C GLY A 47 0.04 8.97 7.36
N ARG A 48 0.24 7.67 7.20
CA ARG A 48 0.53 6.72 8.28
C ARG A 48 1.59 5.73 7.85
N THR A 49 2.24 5.10 8.81
CA THR A 49 3.12 3.97 8.53
C THR A 49 2.28 2.69 8.44
N VAL A 50 2.44 1.96 7.34
CA VAL A 50 1.86 0.64 7.14
C VAL A 50 2.97 -0.37 6.90
N THR A 51 2.76 -1.60 7.36
CA THR A 51 3.70 -2.70 7.17
C THR A 51 3.05 -3.81 6.36
N GLY A 52 3.89 -4.57 5.65
CA GLY A 52 3.45 -5.68 4.85
C GLY A 52 4.55 -6.69 4.59
N PHE A 53 4.20 -7.74 3.87
CA PHE A 53 5.16 -8.74 3.37
C PHE A 53 5.17 -8.70 1.86
N LEU A 54 6.37 -8.65 1.29
CA LEU A 54 6.53 -8.68 -0.16
C LEU A 54 6.28 -10.11 -0.65
N TYR A 55 5.29 -10.24 -1.55
CA TYR A 55 4.84 -11.46 -2.19
C TYR A 55 5.16 -11.47 -3.66
N LYS A 56 6.02 -12.40 -4.08
CA LYS A 56 6.36 -12.55 -5.50
C LYS A 56 5.25 -13.31 -6.21
N TYR A 57 4.59 -12.67 -7.17
CA TYR A 57 3.57 -13.30 -8.00
C TYR A 57 4.20 -14.01 -9.21
N ASN A 58 5.14 -13.34 -9.89
CA ASN A 58 5.94 -13.91 -10.98
C ASN A 58 7.35 -13.26 -11.02
N GLN A 59 8.13 -13.48 -12.08
CA GLN A 59 9.52 -13.01 -12.11
C GLN A 59 9.66 -11.48 -12.16
N THR A 60 8.62 -10.78 -12.60
CA THR A 60 8.59 -9.33 -12.85
C THR A 60 7.61 -8.57 -11.95
N GLU A 61 6.69 -9.28 -11.30
CA GLU A 61 5.58 -8.68 -10.55
C GLU A 61 5.58 -9.12 -9.10
N VAL A 62 5.47 -8.12 -8.23
CA VAL A 62 5.39 -8.28 -6.79
C VAL A 62 4.11 -7.64 -6.28
N ILE A 63 3.53 -8.29 -5.29
CA ILE A 63 2.35 -7.86 -4.54
C ILE A 63 2.80 -7.69 -3.09
N ILE A 64 2.19 -6.79 -2.34
CA ILE A 64 2.47 -6.57 -0.92
C ILE A 64 1.22 -6.94 -0.13
N MET A 65 1.36 -7.87 0.79
CA MET A 65 0.30 -8.19 1.74
C MET A 65 0.39 -7.24 2.93
N CYS A 66 -0.52 -6.27 3.05
CA CYS A 66 -0.58 -5.41 4.23
C CYS A 66 -1.07 -6.22 5.43
N VAL A 67 -0.40 -6.10 6.57
CA VAL A 67 -0.82 -6.77 7.81
C VAL A 67 -1.93 -6.04 8.54
N CYS A 68 -2.19 -4.78 8.16
CA CYS A 68 -3.21 -3.92 8.75
C CYS A 68 -4.62 -4.54 8.70
N HIS A 69 -5.01 -5.10 7.55
CA HIS A 69 -6.28 -5.79 7.35
C HIS A 69 -6.21 -6.92 6.32
N ARG A 70 -5.00 -7.46 6.08
CA ARG A 70 -4.74 -8.64 5.23
C ARG A 70 -5.16 -8.46 3.76
N SER A 71 -4.99 -7.26 3.22
CA SER A 71 -5.22 -6.98 1.79
C SER A 71 -3.93 -7.04 0.99
N LEU A 72 -4.07 -7.41 -0.27
CA LEU A 72 -3.00 -7.45 -1.25
C LEU A 72 -3.01 -6.16 -2.06
N PHE A 73 -1.83 -5.59 -2.25
CA PHE A 73 -1.64 -4.33 -2.94
C PHE A 73 -0.49 -4.45 -3.92
N SER A 74 -0.61 -3.84 -5.10
CA SER A 74 0.59 -3.47 -5.87
C SER A 74 1.45 -2.48 -5.06
N PRO A 75 2.73 -2.27 -5.42
CA PRO A 75 3.56 -1.26 -4.76
C PRO A 75 2.92 0.13 -4.73
N ALA A 76 2.27 0.56 -5.81
CA ALA A 76 1.59 1.85 -5.89
C ALA A 76 0.40 1.93 -4.92
N GLU A 77 -0.47 0.92 -4.93
CA GLU A 77 -1.62 0.88 -4.03
C GLU A 77 -1.20 0.78 -2.56
N PHE A 78 -0.08 0.13 -2.24
CA PHE A 78 0.43 0.05 -0.88
C PHE A 78 0.91 1.43 -0.37
N VAL A 79 1.54 2.23 -1.23
CA VAL A 79 1.93 3.61 -0.92
C VAL A 79 0.71 4.51 -0.78
N GLU A 80 -0.27 4.40 -1.67
CA GLU A 80 -1.53 5.14 -1.56
C GLU A 80 -2.29 4.75 -0.28
N HIS A 81 -2.28 3.47 0.08
CA HIS A 81 -2.88 2.96 1.31
C HIS A 81 -2.22 3.52 2.58
N ALA A 82 -0.92 3.83 2.51
CA ALA A 82 -0.20 4.54 3.55
C ALA A 82 -0.59 6.03 3.63
N GLY A 83 -1.33 6.56 2.66
CA GLY A 83 -1.60 7.99 2.47
C GLY A 83 -0.47 8.72 1.75
N GLY A 84 0.34 8.01 0.96
CA GLY A 84 1.41 8.59 0.14
C GLY A 84 0.88 9.17 -1.18
N VAL A 85 1.46 10.29 -1.63
CA VAL A 85 1.03 10.98 -2.86
C VAL A 85 1.91 10.71 -4.08
N ASP A 86 3.14 10.22 -3.88
CA ASP A 86 4.05 9.86 -4.98
C ASP A 86 3.91 8.37 -5.33
N VAL A 87 2.78 8.06 -5.97
CA VAL A 87 2.44 6.70 -6.44
C VAL A 87 3.08 6.34 -7.79
N LEU A 88 3.68 7.32 -8.48
CA LEU A 88 4.41 7.09 -9.73
C LEU A 88 5.78 6.43 -9.48
N ASN A 89 6.37 6.67 -8.31
CA ASN A 89 7.65 6.09 -7.91
C ASN A 89 7.54 5.31 -6.59
N PRO A 90 6.66 4.30 -6.49
CA PRO A 90 6.27 3.73 -5.22
C PRO A 90 7.43 3.05 -4.48
N LEU A 91 8.39 2.48 -5.22
CA LEU A 91 9.55 1.81 -4.64
C LEU A 91 10.47 2.75 -3.84
N ARG A 92 10.42 4.07 -4.06
CA ARG A 92 11.17 5.05 -3.26
C ARG A 92 10.59 5.22 -1.85
N HIS A 93 9.33 4.87 -1.66
CA HIS A 93 8.58 5.04 -0.42
C HIS A 93 8.43 3.73 0.36
N ILE A 94 8.97 2.62 -0.18
CA ILE A 94 8.90 1.30 0.43
C ILE A 94 10.28 0.89 0.90
N THR A 95 10.40 0.59 2.19
CA THR A 95 11.64 0.15 2.83
C THR A 95 11.54 -1.31 3.24
N MET A 96 12.60 -2.09 3.02
CA MET A 96 12.70 -3.44 3.59
C MET A 96 13.07 -3.36 5.06
N ILE A 97 12.36 -4.11 5.90
CA ILE A 97 12.63 -4.23 7.33
C ILE A 97 13.33 -5.58 7.51
N ALA A 98 14.59 -5.55 7.94
CA ALA A 98 15.27 -6.76 8.38
C ALA A 98 14.60 -7.27 9.66
N HIS A 99 14.36 -8.58 9.76
CA HIS A 99 14.10 -9.18 11.06
C HIS A 99 15.39 -9.09 11.88
N PRO A 100 15.39 -8.47 13.09
CA PRO A 100 16.54 -8.50 13.98
C PRO A 100 16.84 -9.93 14.48
#